data_AF-A0A1A6HG06-F1
#
_entry.id   AF-A0A1A6HG06-F1
#
_cell.length_a   1.000
_cell.length_b   1.000
_cell.length_c   1.000
_cell.angle_alpha   90.00
_cell.angle_beta   90.00
_cell.angle_gamma   90.00
#
_symmetry.space_group_name_H-M   'P 1'
#
loop_
_entity.id
_entity.type
_entity.pdbx_description
1 polymer ?
#
loop_
_entity_poly.entity_id
_entity_poly.type
_entity_poly.pdbx_seq_one_letter_code
_entity_poly.pdbx_strand_id
1 'polypeptide(L)'
;MQLLAGVKLCTGRTLTNHPHYEDKSLRERTQAVYQIYAKRSPEEVHSLLRSFGADFVILEDSICYERRHQRGCRLRDLLDVANGHVSMLLLRLGELSERVEIQGEFQVMYITLYHMGE
;
A
#
# COMPACT_ATOMS: atom_id res chain seq x y z
N MET A 1 -14.88 1.11 -5.72
CA MET A 1 -14.04 2.30 -5.43
C MET A 1 -14.39 3.43 -6.39
N GLN A 2 -14.80 4.59 -5.89
CA GLN A 2 -15.21 5.72 -6.74
C GLN A 2 -14.04 6.43 -7.43
N LEU A 3 -12.87 6.50 -6.77
CA LEU A 3 -11.68 7.19 -7.29
C LEU A 3 -11.21 6.64 -8.65
N LEU A 4 -11.04 5.31 -8.74
CA LEU A 4 -10.60 4.66 -9.97
C LEU A 4 -11.56 4.95 -11.14
N ALA A 5 -12.87 4.84 -10.91
CA ALA A 5 -13.86 5.18 -11.93
C ALA A 5 -13.75 6.65 -12.38
N GLY A 6 -13.58 7.58 -11.43
CA GLY A 6 -13.36 9.00 -11.72
C GLY A 6 -12.10 9.24 -12.56
N VAL A 7 -10.96 8.65 -12.17
CA VAL A 7 -9.70 8.78 -12.93
C VAL A 7 -9.88 8.25 -14.36
N LYS A 8 -10.54 7.10 -14.53
CA LYS A 8 -10.77 6.53 -15.87
C LYS A 8 -11.64 7.44 -16.74
N LEU A 9 -12.76 7.92 -16.20
CA LEU A 9 -13.71 8.74 -16.96
C LEU A 9 -13.16 10.14 -17.27
N CYS A 10 -12.44 10.76 -16.34
CA CYS A 10 -11.94 12.13 -16.52
C CYS A 10 -10.65 12.20 -17.35
N THR A 11 -9.82 11.15 -17.35
CA THR A 11 -8.50 11.19 -18.01
C THR A 11 -8.35 10.25 -19.19
N GLY A 12 -9.27 9.29 -19.36
CA GLY A 12 -9.17 8.23 -20.36
C GLY A 12 -8.06 7.20 -20.11
N ARG A 13 -7.17 7.44 -19.13
CA ARG A 13 -5.98 6.61 -18.88
C ARG A 13 -6.34 5.20 -18.46
N THR A 14 -5.49 4.24 -18.80
CA THR A 14 -5.63 2.85 -18.35
C THR A 14 -5.26 2.75 -16.88
N LEU A 15 -6.01 1.94 -16.14
CA LEU A 15 -5.76 1.71 -14.72
C LEU A 15 -5.06 0.37 -14.53
N THR A 16 -4.04 0.37 -13.67
CA THR A 16 -3.32 -0.86 -13.31
C THR A 16 -4.11 -1.73 -12.33
N ASN A 17 -5.12 -1.17 -11.67
CA ASN A 17 -5.95 -1.88 -10.71
C ASN A 17 -7.44 -1.70 -11.05
N HIS A 18 -8.17 -2.82 -11.04
CA HIS A 18 -9.62 -2.87 -11.20
C HIS A 18 -10.14 -3.96 -10.24
N PRO A 19 -10.40 -3.60 -8.96
CA PRO A 19 -10.63 -4.58 -7.91
C PRO A 19 -12.01 -5.23 -8.08
N HIS A 20 -12.02 -6.41 -8.68
CA HIS A 20 -13.15 -7.32 -8.75
C HIS A 20 -12.88 -8.53 -7.87
N TYR A 21 -13.83 -8.86 -7.01
CA TYR A 21 -13.65 -9.93 -6.03
C TYR A 21 -13.79 -11.32 -6.68
N GLU A 22 -14.63 -11.42 -7.70
CA GLU A 22 -15.04 -12.67 -8.33
C GLU A 22 -13.89 -13.28 -9.16
N ASP A 23 -13.00 -12.44 -9.69
CA ASP A 23 -11.90 -12.87 -10.53
C ASP A 23 -10.61 -13.04 -9.70
N LYS A 24 -10.04 -14.25 -9.74
CA LYS A 24 -8.80 -14.57 -9.02
C LYS A 24 -7.61 -13.75 -9.51
N SER A 25 -7.45 -13.59 -10.82
CA SER A 25 -6.32 -12.86 -11.41
C SER A 25 -6.38 -11.37 -11.07
N LEU A 26 -7.59 -10.80 -11.03
CA LEU A 26 -7.79 -9.42 -10.61
C LEU A 26 -7.52 -9.23 -9.13
N ARG A 27 -7.91 -10.17 -8.27
CA ARG A 27 -7.55 -10.14 -6.83
C ARG A 27 -6.03 -10.20 -6.61
N GLU A 28 -5.34 -11.11 -7.28
CA GLU A 28 -3.88 -11.23 -7.19
C GLU A 28 -3.19 -9.94 -7.66
N ARG A 29 -3.66 -9.36 -8.75
CA ARG A 29 -3.17 -8.08 -9.25
C ARG A 29 -3.44 -6.93 -8.27
N THR A 30 -4.63 -6.86 -7.67
CA THR A 30 -4.94 -5.88 -6.62
C THR A 30 -4.01 -6.04 -5.41
N GLN A 31 -3.80 -7.27 -4.94
CA GLN A 31 -2.89 -7.54 -3.82
C GLN A 31 -1.45 -7.11 -4.14
N ALA A 32 -0.99 -7.33 -5.37
CA ALA A 32 0.33 -6.92 -5.83
C ALA A 32 0.46 -5.38 -5.90
N VAL A 33 -0.51 -4.68 -6.51
CA VAL A 33 -0.49 -3.22 -6.60
C VAL A 33 -0.58 -2.58 -5.20
N TYR A 34 -1.33 -3.18 -4.28
CA TYR A 34 -1.50 -2.66 -2.92
C TYR A 34 -0.27 -2.87 -2.02
N GLN A 35 0.78 -3.57 -2.48
CA GLN A 35 2.05 -3.68 -1.76
C GLN A 35 2.70 -2.33 -1.47
N ILE A 36 2.31 -1.26 -2.18
CA ILE A 36 2.71 0.11 -1.86
C ILE A 36 2.32 0.56 -0.45
N TYR A 37 1.27 -0.04 0.13
CA TYR A 37 0.84 0.25 1.49
C TYR A 37 1.50 -0.68 2.53
N ALA A 38 2.19 -1.73 2.10
CA ALA A 38 2.82 -2.71 2.97
C ALA A 38 4.22 -2.28 3.39
N LYS A 39 4.78 -2.90 4.43
CA LYS A 39 6.16 -2.74 4.87
C LYS A 39 7.17 -3.40 3.94
N ARG A 40 7.21 -3.01 2.66
CA ARG A 40 8.15 -3.52 1.66
C ARG A 40 9.16 -2.44 1.31
N SER A 41 10.32 -2.83 0.77
CA SER A 41 11.30 -1.83 0.33
C SER A 41 10.72 -1.01 -0.85
N PRO A 42 10.97 0.30 -0.91
CA PRO A 42 10.51 1.14 -2.02
C PRO A 42 10.97 0.61 -3.39
N GLU A 43 12.17 0.04 -3.48
CA GLU A 43 12.76 -0.49 -4.71
C GLU A 43 11.97 -1.70 -5.23
N GLU A 44 11.62 -2.64 -4.34
CA GLU A 44 10.80 -3.80 -4.69
C GLU A 44 9.40 -3.38 -5.15
N VAL A 45 8.76 -2.46 -4.43
CA VAL A 45 7.43 -1.96 -4.79
C VAL A 45 7.49 -1.22 -6.13
N HIS A 46 8.50 -0.38 -6.34
CA HIS A 46 8.67 0.34 -7.59
C HIS A 46 8.84 -0.63 -8.77
N SER A 47 9.72 -1.63 -8.63
CA SER A 47 9.91 -2.67 -9.67
C SER A 47 8.60 -3.41 -9.98
N LEU A 48 7.85 -3.77 -8.94
CA LEU A 48 6.55 -4.45 -9.08
C LEU A 48 5.55 -3.57 -9.85
N LEU A 49 5.40 -2.30 -9.49
CA LEU A 49 4.47 -1.39 -10.17
C LEU A 49 4.89 -1.14 -11.62
N ARG A 50 6.19 -1.00 -11.90
CA ARG A 50 6.71 -0.89 -13.28
C ARG A 50 6.41 -2.13 -14.11
N SER A 51 6.47 -3.34 -13.53
CA SER A 51 6.10 -4.57 -14.25
C SER A 51 4.63 -4.62 -14.69
N PHE A 52 3.75 -3.84 -14.02
CA PHE A 52 2.36 -3.69 -14.43
C PHE A 52 2.11 -2.52 -15.39
N GLY A 53 3.17 -1.82 -15.82
CA GLY A 53 3.08 -0.65 -16.70
C GLY A 53 2.61 0.61 -15.97
N ALA A 54 2.89 0.76 -14.68
CA ALA A 54 2.57 1.98 -13.95
C ALA A 54 3.60 3.09 -14.27
N ASP A 55 3.10 4.26 -14.68
CA ASP A 55 3.88 5.49 -14.81
C ASP A 55 3.59 6.49 -13.69
N PHE A 56 2.41 6.38 -13.08
CA PHE A 56 1.94 7.23 -11.99
C PHE A 56 1.31 6.38 -10.90
N VAL A 57 1.41 6.88 -9.67
CA VAL A 57 0.76 6.30 -8.50
C VAL A 57 -0.16 7.33 -7.88
N ILE A 58 -1.36 6.90 -7.50
CA ILE A 58 -2.30 7.70 -6.72
C ILE A 58 -2.46 7.01 -5.37
N LEU A 59 -2.16 7.74 -4.30
CA LEU A 59 -2.32 7.27 -2.92
C LEU A 59 -3.53 7.95 -2.29
N GLU A 60 -4.28 7.19 -1.50
CA GLU A 60 -5.43 7.72 -0.75
C GLU A 60 -5.07 7.89 0.72
N ASP A 61 -5.27 9.10 1.24
CA ASP A 61 -5.04 9.41 2.66
C ASP A 61 -5.88 8.53 3.58
N SER A 62 -7.11 8.19 3.16
CA SER A 62 -8.00 7.30 3.89
C SER A 62 -7.42 5.89 4.09
N ILE A 63 -6.48 5.47 3.24
CA ILE A 63 -5.80 4.16 3.34
C ILE A 63 -4.44 4.33 4.01
N CYS A 64 -3.61 5.28 3.53
CA CYS A 64 -2.28 5.56 4.08
C CYS A 64 -2.32 5.87 5.58
N TYR A 65 -3.28 6.70 5.98
CA TYR A 65 -3.45 7.20 7.33
C TYR A 65 -4.67 6.62 8.04
N GLU A 66 -5.16 5.44 7.64
CA GLU A 66 -6.30 4.79 8.28
C GLU A 66 -6.07 4.61 9.80
N ARG A 67 -6.97 5.19 10.59
CA ARG A 67 -6.96 5.16 12.07
C ARG A 67 -8.27 4.63 12.66
N ARG A 68 -9.30 4.39 11.86
CA ARG A 68 -10.64 3.96 12.30
C ARG A 68 -10.64 2.53 12.84
N HIS A 69 -9.83 1.66 12.26
CA HIS A 69 -9.73 0.27 12.67
C HIS A 69 -8.68 0.07 13.76
N GLN A 70 -8.96 -0.84 14.68
CA GLN A 70 -7.99 -1.31 15.65
C GLN A 70 -6.78 -1.93 14.93
N ARG A 71 -5.61 -1.89 15.59
CA ARG A 71 -4.40 -2.55 15.09
C ARG A 71 -4.70 -4.02 14.77
N GLY A 72 -4.35 -4.45 13.55
CA GLY A 72 -4.58 -5.80 13.05
C GLY A 72 -5.66 -5.91 11.97
N CYS A 73 -6.57 -4.93 11.87
CA CYS A 73 -7.69 -4.96 10.91
C CYS A 73 -7.58 -3.91 9.79
N ARG A 74 -6.49 -3.12 9.74
CA ARG A 74 -6.26 -2.17 8.64
C ARG A 74 -5.70 -2.90 7.42
N LEU A 75 -5.94 -2.39 6.22
CA LEU A 75 -5.39 -2.96 4.99
C LEU A 75 -3.87 -3.19 5.08
N ARG A 76 -3.11 -2.20 5.56
CA ARG A 76 -1.66 -2.35 5.78
C ARG A 76 -1.33 -3.49 6.73
N ASP A 77 -2.08 -3.64 7.82
CA ASP A 77 -1.82 -4.72 8.78
C ASP A 77 -2.05 -6.10 8.14
N LEU A 78 -3.10 -6.24 7.31
CA LEU A 78 -3.39 -7.48 6.59
C LEU A 78 -2.31 -7.81 5.56
N LEU A 79 -1.84 -6.80 4.81
CA LEU A 79 -0.75 -6.97 3.85
C LEU A 79 0.57 -7.33 4.55
N ASP A 80 0.88 -6.65 5.65
CA ASP A 80 2.06 -6.93 6.46
C ASP A 80 2.01 -8.37 6.97
N VAL A 81 0.90 -8.82 7.56
CA VAL A 81 0.72 -10.21 8.01
C VAL A 81 0.87 -11.20 6.85
N ALA A 82 0.27 -10.93 5.69
CA ALA A 82 0.37 -11.79 4.51
C ALA A 82 1.81 -11.89 3.98
N ASN A 83 2.62 -10.84 4.17
CA ASN A 83 4.03 -10.81 3.82
C ASN A 83 4.94 -11.40 4.93
N GLY A 84 4.37 -11.93 6.02
CA GLY A 84 5.14 -12.43 7.17
C GLY A 84 5.66 -11.33 8.11
N HIS A 85 5.25 -10.08 7.90
CA HIS A 85 5.61 -8.94 8.73
C HIS A 85 4.64 -8.87 9.90
N VAL A 86 4.92 -9.63 10.96
CA VAL A 86 4.03 -9.74 12.11
C VAL A 86 4.02 -8.43 12.90
N SER A 87 2.87 -7.77 12.95
CA SER A 87 2.63 -6.71 13.94
C SER A 87 2.65 -7.34 15.33
N MET A 88 3.42 -6.75 16.24
CA MET A 88 3.72 -7.18 17.62
C MET A 88 2.51 -7.66 18.46
N LEU A 89 1.26 -7.46 18.02
CA LEU A 89 0.04 -7.96 18.66
C LEU A 89 -0.19 -9.48 18.48
N LEU A 90 0.21 -10.08 17.35
CA LEU A 90 0.14 -11.53 17.15
C LEU A 90 1.11 -12.29 18.08
N LEU A 91 2.19 -11.64 18.50
CA LEU A 91 3.12 -12.13 19.53
C LEU A 91 2.60 -11.89 20.96
N ARG A 92 1.65 -10.96 21.17
CA ARG A 92 1.12 -10.58 22.50
C ARG A 92 -0.01 -11.44 23.05
N LEU A 93 -0.46 -12.47 22.33
CA LEU A 93 -1.19 -13.57 22.98
C LEU A 93 -0.22 -14.54 23.69
N GLY A 94 1.10 -14.40 23.45
CA GLY A 94 2.14 -15.28 23.96
C GLY A 94 2.81 -14.79 25.24
N GLU A 95 3.34 -13.57 25.31
CA GLU A 95 4.23 -13.23 26.44
C GLU A 95 4.37 -11.72 26.68
N LEU A 96 4.24 -11.34 27.95
CA LEU A 96 4.72 -10.09 28.53
C LEU A 96 6.27 -10.11 28.53
N SER A 97 6.96 -9.27 27.76
CA SER A 97 8.15 -8.52 28.20
C SER A 97 8.76 -7.69 27.06
N GLU A 98 9.25 -6.51 27.44
CA GLU A 98 10.31 -5.68 26.84
C GLU A 98 10.15 -5.00 25.47
N ARG A 99 9.97 -3.67 25.60
CA ARG A 99 10.65 -2.59 24.86
C ARG A 99 11.52 -3.04 23.68
N VAL A 100 11.02 -2.78 22.48
CA VAL A 100 11.85 -2.48 21.31
C VAL A 100 11.46 -1.07 20.84
N GLU A 101 12.20 -0.07 21.29
CA GLU A 101 12.20 1.26 20.66
C GLU A 101 13.02 1.14 19.38
N ILE A 102 12.33 0.90 18.25
CA ILE A 102 12.94 1.12 16.95
C ILE A 102 13.01 2.64 16.75
N GLN A 103 14.19 3.20 17.00
CA GLN A 103 14.62 4.48 16.43
C GLN A 103 14.61 4.34 14.91
N GLY A 104 13.89 5.23 14.23
CA GLY A 104 13.84 5.27 12.78
C GLY A 104 12.73 6.19 12.31
N GLU A 105 13.06 7.47 12.13
CA GLU A 105 12.31 8.39 11.30
C GLU A 105 12.16 7.77 9.90
N PHE A 106 10.99 7.23 9.57
CA PHE A 106 10.62 7.06 8.17
C PHE A 106 9.98 8.35 7.69
N GLN A 107 10.82 9.11 6.99
CA GLN A 107 10.50 10.32 6.25
C GLN A 107 9.30 10.07 5.32
N VAL A 108 8.27 10.89 5.46
CA VAL A 108 7.35 11.11 4.34
C VAL A 108 8.12 11.95 3.33
N MET A 109 8.65 11.28 2.30
CA MET A 109 9.23 11.94 1.14
C MET A 109 8.09 12.61 0.37
N TYR A 110 7.96 13.93 0.51
CA TYR A 110 7.16 14.74 -0.40
C TYR A 110 7.72 14.54 -1.81
N ILE A 111 6.98 13.88 -2.70
CA ILE A 111 7.26 13.98 -4.13
C ILE A 111 6.80 15.38 -4.53
N THR A 112 7.69 16.35 -4.38
CA THR A 112 7.61 17.63 -5.05
C THR A 112 7.49 17.32 -6.54
N LEU A 113 6.39 17.74 -7.17
CA LEU A 113 6.29 17.82 -8.62
C LEU A 113 7.34 18.85 -9.09
N TYR A 114 8.59 18.43 -9.25
CA TYR A 114 9.55 19.17 -10.05
C TYR A 114 9.19 18.92 -11.51
N HIS A 115 8.31 19.75 -12.02
CA HIS A 115 8.37 20.13 -13.42
C HIS A 115 9.58 21.07 -13.56
N MET A 116 10.70 20.57 -14.08
CA MET A 116 11.84 21.39 -14.52
C MET A 116 12.34 20.83 -15.86
N GLY A 117 12.24 21.68 -16.89
CA GLY A 117 12.69 21.44 -18.28
C GLY A 117 11.54 21.01 -19.18
N GLU A 118 11.10 21.77 -20.18
CA GLU A 118 11.79 22.79 -20.99
C GLU A 118 11.21 24.21 -20.87
#